data_AF-A0A1I5T8N5-F1
#
_entry.id   AF-A0A1I5T8N5-F1
#
_cell.length_a   1.000
_cell.length_b   1.000
_cell.length_c   1.000
_cell.angle_alpha   90.00
_cell.angle_beta   90.00
_cell.angle_gamma   90.00
#
_symmetry.space_group_name_H-M   'P 1'
#
loop_
_entity.id
_entity.type
_entity.pdbx_description
1 polymer ?
#
loop_
_entity_poly.entity_id
_entity_poly.type
_entity_poly.pdbx_seq_one_letter_code
_entity_poly.pdbx_strand_id
1 'polypeptide(L)'
;MNSININGSVHTGQQIVITNGRVFIDGQEVTPDGKHITITVNGNLGALEADTCHTVNVAGNCGTIQTTSGGVEVAGHVAGSVSSMSGNISCGPVGGNASTMSGSVRHG
;
A
#
# COMPACT_ATOMS: atom_id res chain seq x y z
N MET A 1 -2.94 18.18 -1.69
CA MET A 1 -3.32 17.34 -2.85
C MET A 1 -2.71 15.98 -2.65
N ASN A 2 -3.47 14.91 -2.85
CA ASN A 2 -2.93 13.55 -2.88
C ASN A 2 -2.29 13.29 -4.24
N SER A 3 -1.09 12.73 -4.25
CA SER A 3 -0.43 12.30 -5.47
C SER A 3 0.15 10.89 -5.29
N ILE A 4 -0.20 10.00 -6.21
CA ILE A 4 0.19 8.59 -6.22
C ILE A 4 1.11 8.40 -7.42
N ASN A 5 2.37 8.11 -7.17
CA ASN A 5 3.36 7.82 -8.21
C ASN A 5 3.53 6.31 -8.35
N ILE A 6 3.20 5.77 -9.52
CA ILE A 6 3.38 4.36 -9.86
C ILE A 6 4.42 4.27 -10.97
N ASN A 7 5.59 3.72 -10.62
CA ASN A 7 6.70 3.52 -11.57
C ASN A 7 7.06 4.76 -12.42
N GLY A 8 6.94 5.97 -11.85
CA GLY A 8 7.19 7.26 -12.52
C GLY A 8 5.93 7.99 -13.02
N SER A 9 4.78 7.31 -13.12
CA SER A 9 3.51 7.91 -13.55
C SER A 9 2.73 8.45 -12.35
N VAL A 10 2.39 9.74 -12.39
CA VAL A 10 1.67 10.41 -11.30
C VAL A 10 0.16 10.39 -11.57
N HIS A 11 -0.58 9.92 -10.58
CA HIS A 11 -2.02 9.80 -10.57
C HIS A 11 -2.59 10.43 -9.28
N THR A 12 -3.89 10.63 -9.25
CA THR A 12 -4.62 11.13 -8.08
C THR A 12 -5.66 10.13 -7.67
N GLY A 13 -5.80 9.89 -6.36
CA GLY A 13 -6.76 8.95 -5.82
C GLY A 13 -6.58 8.73 -4.32
N GLN A 14 -7.39 7.82 -3.79
CA GLN A 14 -7.44 7.46 -2.37
C GLN A 14 -7.48 5.95 -2.16
N GLN A 15 -7.79 5.17 -3.19
CA GLN A 15 -7.83 3.71 -3.11
C GLN A 15 -6.92 3.09 -4.15
N ILE A 16 -6.02 2.20 -3.71
CA ILE A 16 -5.14 1.44 -4.59
C ILE A 16 -5.44 -0.04 -4.42
N VAL A 17 -5.70 -0.72 -5.54
CA VAL A 17 -5.93 -2.16 -5.60
C VAL A 17 -4.96 -2.77 -6.60
N ILE A 18 -4.14 -3.74 -6.17
CA ILE A 18 -3.25 -4.51 -7.02
C ILE A 18 -3.72 -5.95 -7.02
N THR A 19 -4.21 -6.42 -8.14
CA THR A 19 -4.74 -7.78 -8.28
C THR A 19 -4.39 -8.36 -9.64
N ASN A 20 -3.96 -9.63 -9.65
CA ASN A 20 -3.61 -10.34 -10.87
C ASN A 20 -2.56 -9.60 -11.74
N GLY A 21 -1.59 -8.94 -11.10
CA GLY A 21 -0.56 -8.14 -11.77
C GLY A 21 -1.04 -6.80 -12.36
N ARG A 22 -2.31 -6.42 -12.15
CA ARG A 22 -2.88 -5.14 -12.58
C ARG A 22 -3.02 -4.19 -11.41
N VAL A 23 -2.85 -2.89 -11.68
CA VAL A 23 -2.96 -1.84 -10.66
C VAL A 23 -4.16 -0.96 -10.97
N PHE A 24 -4.99 -0.71 -9.98
CA PHE A 24 -6.18 0.13 -10.09
C PHE A 24 -6.14 1.25 -9.06
N ILE A 25 -6.39 2.49 -9.50
CA ILE A 25 -6.61 3.65 -8.61
C ILE A 25 -8.07 4.05 -8.72
N ASP A 26 -8.80 4.05 -7.60
CA ASP A 26 -10.23 4.40 -7.54
C ASP A 26 -11.08 3.65 -8.60
N GLY A 27 -10.67 2.42 -8.95
CA GLY A 27 -11.31 1.57 -9.97
C GLY A 27 -10.81 1.77 -11.39
N GLN A 28 -9.97 2.77 -11.66
CA GLN A 28 -9.34 2.98 -12.97
C GLN A 28 -8.04 2.17 -13.08
N GLU A 29 -7.91 1.38 -14.14
CA GLU A 29 -6.68 0.62 -14.42
C GLU A 29 -5.54 1.55 -14.83
N VAL A 30 -4.41 1.42 -14.13
CA VAL A 30 -3.17 2.20 -14.30
C VAL A 30 -1.95 1.27 -14.25
N THR A 31 -2.12 0.03 -14.70
CA THR A 31 -1.10 -1.01 -14.69
C THR A 31 0.19 -0.50 -15.36
N PRO A 32 1.33 -0.44 -14.64
CA PRO A 32 2.59 0.01 -15.21
C PRO A 32 3.22 -1.09 -16.08
N ASP A 33 3.88 -0.69 -17.17
CA ASP A 33 4.74 -1.58 -17.95
C ASP A 33 6.03 -1.86 -17.17
N GLY A 34 6.01 -2.89 -16.32
CA GLY A 34 7.17 -3.30 -15.53
C GLY A 34 6.94 -4.57 -14.74
N LYS A 35 7.99 -5.41 -14.61
CA LYS A 35 7.96 -6.61 -13.75
C LYS A 35 7.91 -6.27 -12.26
N HIS A 36 8.31 -5.06 -11.88
CA HIS A 36 8.36 -4.58 -10.50
C HIS A 36 7.41 -3.41 -10.34
N ILE A 37 6.46 -3.54 -9.42
CA ILE A 37 5.50 -2.49 -9.09
C ILE A 37 6.02 -1.73 -7.87
N THR A 38 6.46 -0.50 -8.10
CA THR A 38 6.87 0.45 -7.06
C THR A 38 5.86 1.59 -6.98
N ILE A 39 5.29 1.79 -5.80
CA ILE A 39 4.23 2.78 -5.57
C ILE A 39 4.70 3.75 -4.48
N THR A 40 4.62 5.05 -4.75
CA THR A 40 4.91 6.10 -3.77
C THR A 40 3.72 7.03 -3.65
N VAL A 41 3.11 7.12 -2.47
CA VAL A 41 1.96 7.99 -2.22
C VAL A 41 2.36 9.17 -1.35
N ASN A 42 2.23 10.36 -1.91
CA ASN A 42 2.39 11.64 -1.23
C ASN A 42 1.00 12.16 -0.86
N GLY A 43 0.51 11.75 0.30
CA GLY A 43 -0.84 12.07 0.78
C GLY A 43 -1.45 10.92 1.58
N ASN A 44 -2.75 10.99 1.81
CA ASN A 44 -3.48 10.01 2.63
C ASN A 44 -4.17 8.94 1.76
N LEU A 45 -4.01 7.66 2.06
CA LEU A 45 -4.80 6.60 1.44
C LEU A 45 -5.99 6.22 2.32
N GLY A 46 -7.14 5.98 1.71
CA GLY A 46 -8.26 5.33 2.37
C GLY A 46 -8.00 3.84 2.53
N ALA A 47 -7.62 3.16 1.46
CA ALA A 47 -7.33 1.73 1.48
C ALA A 47 -6.21 1.36 0.49
N LEU A 48 -5.35 0.45 0.93
CA LEU A 48 -4.32 -0.18 0.12
C LEU A 48 -4.53 -1.69 0.13
N GLU A 49 -4.85 -2.27 -1.02
CA GLU A 49 -4.99 -3.71 -1.20
C GLU A 49 -4.01 -4.16 -2.27
N ALA A 50 -3.08 -5.06 -1.93
CA ALA A 50 -2.02 -5.48 -2.83
C ALA A 50 -1.75 -6.98 -2.73
N ASP A 51 -2.13 -7.73 -3.76
CA ASP A 51 -1.83 -9.16 -3.80
C ASP A 51 -0.32 -9.40 -3.97
N THR A 52 0.27 -8.82 -5.01
CA THR A 52 1.72 -8.92 -5.25
C THR A 52 2.29 -7.54 -5.56
N CYS A 53 3.21 -7.06 -4.72
CA CYS A 53 3.91 -5.81 -4.93
C CYS A 53 5.39 -5.93 -4.57
N HIS A 54 6.22 -5.06 -5.15
CA HIS A 54 7.63 -5.03 -4.79
C HIS A 54 7.84 -4.11 -3.58
N THR A 55 7.42 -2.85 -3.72
CA THR A 55 7.54 -1.86 -2.65
C THR A 55 6.39 -0.85 -2.76
N VAL A 56 5.72 -0.60 -1.64
CA VAL A 56 4.71 0.46 -1.52
C VAL A 56 5.11 1.39 -0.39
N ASN A 57 5.28 2.66 -0.70
CA ASN A 57 5.67 3.69 0.25
C ASN A 57 4.58 4.75 0.38
N VAL A 58 4.02 4.95 1.57
CA VAL A 58 2.94 5.90 1.83
C VAL A 58 3.45 6.95 2.81
N ALA A 59 3.62 8.19 2.34
CA ALA A 59 4.15 9.28 3.15
C ALA A 59 3.12 9.84 4.15
N GLY A 60 1.81 9.74 3.85
CA GLY A 60 0.74 10.20 4.73
C GLY A 60 0.06 9.06 5.48
N ASN A 61 -1.17 9.31 5.90
CA ASN A 61 -1.97 8.35 6.67
C ASN A 61 -2.57 7.29 5.75
N CYS A 62 -2.85 6.10 6.28
CA CYS A 62 -3.59 5.05 5.59
C CYS A 62 -4.81 4.65 6.41
N GLY A 63 -5.94 4.29 5.78
CA GLY A 63 -7.06 3.70 6.50
C GLY A 63 -6.78 2.24 6.79
N THR A 64 -6.82 1.39 5.77
CA THR A 64 -6.59 -0.06 5.90
C THR A 64 -5.54 -0.55 4.94
N ILE A 65 -4.72 -1.51 5.39
CA ILE A 65 -3.64 -2.09 4.59
C ILE A 65 -3.83 -3.60 4.54
N GLN A 66 -3.98 -4.13 3.33
CA GLN A 66 -4.11 -5.55 3.05
C GLN A 66 -3.07 -5.92 2.00
N THR A 67 -2.17 -6.84 2.34
CA THR A 67 -1.10 -7.28 1.44
C THR A 67 -0.97 -8.80 1.45
N THR A 68 -0.84 -9.44 0.29
CA THR A 68 -0.54 -10.88 0.25
C THR A 68 0.97 -11.10 0.17
N SER A 69 1.68 -10.33 -0.66
CA SER A 69 3.13 -10.46 -0.87
C SER A 69 3.78 -9.11 -1.23
N GLY A 70 4.85 -8.76 -0.51
CA GLY A 70 5.68 -7.59 -0.81
C GLY A 70 6.17 -6.82 0.42
N GLY A 71 6.81 -5.68 0.17
CA GLY A 71 7.21 -4.72 1.21
C GLY A 71 6.28 -3.50 1.23
N VAL A 72 5.72 -3.18 2.39
CA VAL A 72 4.89 -1.97 2.56
C VAL A 72 5.44 -1.11 3.68
N GLU A 73 5.64 0.17 3.38
CA GLU A 73 6.15 1.17 4.30
C GLU A 73 5.15 2.34 4.38
N VAL A 74 4.66 2.64 5.57
CA VAL A 74 3.72 3.74 5.84
C VAL A 74 4.31 4.65 6.90
N ALA A 75 4.67 5.86 6.51
CA ALA A 75 5.25 6.85 7.41
C ALA A 75 4.20 7.49 8.35
N GLY A 76 2.94 7.56 7.92
CA GLY A 76 1.85 8.14 8.70
C GLY A 76 1.13 7.16 9.62
N HIS A 77 0.01 7.62 10.17
CA HIS A 77 -0.87 6.83 11.03
C HIS A 77 -1.76 5.91 10.18
N VAL A 78 -1.94 4.67 10.64
CA VAL A 78 -2.92 3.74 10.07
C VAL A 78 -4.18 3.76 10.93
N ALA A 79 -5.26 4.35 10.43
CA ALA A 79 -6.49 4.51 11.21
C ALA A 79 -7.22 3.19 11.48
N GLY A 80 -7.07 2.21 10.58
CA GLY A 80 -7.70 0.89 10.64
C GLY A 80 -6.68 -0.22 10.93
N SER A 81 -6.94 -1.39 10.34
CA SER A 81 -6.13 -2.59 10.55
C SER A 81 -5.10 -2.80 9.44
N VAL A 82 -3.99 -3.42 9.81
CA VAL A 82 -2.91 -3.86 8.93
C VAL A 82 -2.91 -5.38 8.90
N SER A 83 -2.97 -5.97 7.70
CA SER A 83 -2.98 -7.42 7.53
C SER A 83 -2.09 -7.82 6.36
N SER A 84 -1.10 -8.66 6.64
CA SER A 84 -0.23 -9.26 5.64
C SER A 84 -0.33 -10.78 5.63
N MET A 85 -0.27 -11.41 4.46
CA MET A 85 -0.10 -12.87 4.41
C MET A 85 1.39 -13.24 4.41
N SER A 86 2.17 -12.71 3.48
CA SER A 86 3.61 -12.91 3.37
C SER A 86 4.35 -11.60 3.11
N GLY A 87 5.39 -11.30 3.87
CA GLY A 87 6.23 -10.11 3.66
C GLY A 87 6.37 -9.19 4.86
N ASN A 88 7.03 -8.06 4.64
CA ASN A 88 7.37 -7.11 5.71
C ASN A 88 6.49 -5.88 5.59
N ILE A 89 5.82 -5.53 6.69
CA ILE A 89 5.09 -4.28 6.80
C ILE A 89 5.75 -3.42 7.87
N SER A 90 6.15 -2.21 7.49
CA SER A 90 6.59 -1.16 8.39
C SER A 90 5.55 -0.05 8.35
N CYS A 91 4.94 0.28 9.47
CA CYS A 91 3.97 1.36 9.55
C CYS A 91 4.19 2.17 10.81
N GLY A 92 3.68 3.40 10.84
CA GLY A 92 3.61 4.20 12.06
C GLY A 92 2.59 3.65 13.05
N PRO A 93 1.99 4.52 13.88
CA PRO A 93 0.97 4.10 14.84
C PRO A 93 -0.24 3.51 14.11
N VAL A 94 -0.73 2.37 14.60
CA VAL A 94 -1.89 1.65 14.07
C VAL A 94 -3.02 1.75 15.08
N GLY A 95 -4.13 2.36 14.68
CA GLY A 95 -5.34 2.48 15.50
C GLY A 95 -6.15 1.19 15.59
N GLY A 96 -6.02 0.30 14.60
CA GLY A 96 -6.65 -1.02 14.58
C GLY A 96 -5.71 -2.16 14.97
N ASN A 97 -5.90 -3.33 14.35
CA ASN A 97 -5.10 -4.53 14.61
C ASN A 97 -4.02 -4.71 13.55
N ALA A 98 -2.82 -5.13 13.95
CA ALA A 98 -1.72 -5.45 13.05
C ALA A 98 -1.44 -6.97 13.09
N SER A 99 -1.70 -7.66 11.98
CA SER A 99 -1.57 -9.14 11.88
C SER A 99 -0.72 -9.53 10.68
N THR A 100 0.15 -10.53 10.82
CA THR A 100 0.80 -11.19 9.68
C THR A 100 0.81 -12.70 9.86
N MET A 101 0.63 -13.45 8.77
CA MET A 101 0.74 -14.92 8.80
C MET A 101 2.19 -15.39 8.64
N SER A 102 2.95 -14.79 7.73
CA SER A 102 4.32 -15.21 7.39
C SER A 102 5.18 -13.99 7.05
N GLY A 103 5.59 -13.27 8.07
CA GLY A 103 6.33 -12.03 7.89
C GLY A 103 6.59 -11.31 9.20
N SER A 104 7.04 -10.06 9.11
CA SER A 104 7.21 -9.19 10.27
C SER A 104 6.38 -7.92 10.08
N VAL A 105 5.62 -7.55 11.11
CA VAL A 105 4.97 -6.24 11.17
C VAL A 105 5.67 -5.39 12.21
N ARG A 106 6.27 -4.29 11.75
CA ARG A 106 6.78 -3.22 12.60
C ARG A 106 5.75 -2.10 12.61
N HIS A 107 5.27 -1.77 13.79
CA HIS A 107 4.41 -0.62 14.07
C HIS A 107 5.00 0.16 15.25
N GLY A 108 4.89 1.49 15.21
CA GLY A 108 5.54 2.43 16.14
C GLY A 108 4.58 3.13 17.08
#